data_AF-A0A7J4HH10-F1
#
_entry.id   AF-A0A7J4HH10-F1
#
_cell.length_a   1.000
_cell.length_b   1.000
_cell.length_c   1.000
_cell.angle_alpha   90.00
_cell.angle_beta   90.00
_cell.angle_gamma   90.00
#
_symmetry.space_group_name_H-M   'P 1'
#
loop_
_entity.id
_entity.type
_entity.pdbx_description
1 polymer ?
#
loop_
_entity_poly.entity_id
_entity_poly.type
_entity_poly.pdbx_seq_one_letter_code
_entity_poly.pdbx_strand_id
1 'polypeptide(L)'
;MTKTTKAKTISFSLIIFGILVLIAGIIMVQNGFATFEDTEPRVGLYIGGIFTIIGGVFLTVGGIIYLNFDGLKKKFLRTAGKVADAYEEERKQEKM
;
A
#
# COMPACT_ATOMS: atom_id res chain seq x y z
N MET A 1 -4.20 9.42 -28.02
CA MET A 1 -4.79 8.59 -26.95
C MET A 1 -3.79 7.62 -26.27
N THR A 2 -2.47 7.85 -26.34
CA THR A 2 -1.46 6.80 -26.05
C THR A 2 -0.58 7.04 -24.81
N LYS A 3 -0.37 8.29 -24.38
CA LYS A 3 0.52 8.61 -23.24
C LYS A 3 -0.14 8.37 -21.88
N THR A 4 -1.39 8.79 -21.72
CA THR A 4 -2.14 8.71 -20.46
C THR A 4 -2.50 7.29 -20.07
N THR A 5 -2.90 6.46 -21.04
CA THR A 5 -3.21 5.03 -20.81
C THR A 5 -1.97 4.26 -20.38
N LYS A 6 -0.81 4.47 -21.02
CA LYS A 6 0.45 3.80 -20.66
C LYS A 6 0.92 4.15 -19.25
N ALA A 7 0.87 5.44 -18.88
CA ALA A 7 1.28 5.88 -17.56
C ALA A 7 0.33 5.35 -16.45
N LYS A 8 -0.97 5.21 -16.75
CA LYS A 8 -1.94 4.59 -15.85
C LYS A 8 -1.64 3.10 -15.63
N THR A 9 -1.35 2.34 -16.70
CA THR A 9 -0.95 0.93 -16.60
C THR A 9 0.33 0.77 -15.77
N ILE A 10 1.35 1.61 -16.01
CA ILE A 10 2.62 1.58 -15.27
C ILE A 10 2.40 1.85 -13.78
N SER A 11 1.57 2.84 -13.43
CA SER A 11 1.23 3.12 -12.01
C SER A 11 0.55 1.95 -11.33
N PHE A 12 -0.35 1.25 -12.04
CA PHE A 12 -1.05 0.09 -11.50
C PHE A 12 -0.11 -1.10 -11.29
N SER A 13 0.79 -1.35 -12.24
CA SER A 13 1.84 -2.37 -12.10
C SER A 13 2.80 -2.05 -10.95
N LEU A 14 3.18 -0.78 -10.75
CA LEU A 14 4.00 -0.32 -9.62
C LEU A 14 3.34 -0.61 -8.27
N ILE A 15 2.03 -0.32 -8.15
CA ILE A 15 1.27 -0.59 -6.92
C ILE A 15 1.19 -2.09 -6.66
N ILE A 16 0.84 -2.90 -7.66
CA ILE A 16 0.74 -4.36 -7.52
C ILE A 16 2.10 -4.95 -7.11
N PHE A 17 3.18 -4.53 -7.78
CA PHE A 17 4.53 -5.00 -7.44
C PHE A 17 4.95 -4.55 -6.04
N GLY A 18 4.64 -3.31 -5.67
CA GLY A 18 4.87 -2.80 -4.31
C GLY A 18 4.18 -3.64 -3.24
N ILE A 19 2.91 -4.03 -3.46
CA ILE A 19 2.16 -4.90 -2.54
C ILE A 19 2.82 -6.28 -2.43
N LEU A 20 3.20 -6.90 -3.55
CA LEU A 20 3.87 -8.21 -3.55
C LEU A 20 5.20 -8.18 -2.78
N VAL A 21 6.01 -7.15 -3.01
CA VAL A 21 7.29 -6.95 -2.31
C VAL A 21 7.07 -6.70 -0.82
N LEU A 22 6.04 -5.94 -0.45
CA LEU A 22 5.68 -5.71 0.96
C LEU A 22 5.23 -7.00 1.64
N ILE A 23 4.36 -7.79 1.00
CA ILE A 23 3.94 -9.09 1.52
C ILE A 23 5.15 -10.01 1.70
N ALA A 24 6.05 -10.08 0.72
CA ALA A 24 7.27 -10.88 0.84
C ALA A 24 8.18 -10.40 1.98
N GLY A 25 8.36 -9.08 2.14
CA GLY A 25 9.11 -8.49 3.25
C GLY A 25 8.49 -8.81 4.61
N ILE A 26 7.17 -8.66 4.74
CA ILE A 26 6.43 -8.99 5.96
C ILE A 26 6.54 -10.48 6.27
N ILE A 27 6.35 -11.36 5.29
CA ILE A 27 6.51 -12.81 5.46
C ILE A 27 7.93 -13.15 5.88
N MET A 28 8.96 -12.50 5.31
CA MET A 28 10.36 -12.70 5.72
C MET A 28 10.65 -12.22 7.15
N VAL A 29 10.02 -11.11 7.59
CA VAL A 29 10.12 -10.64 8.98
C VAL A 29 9.37 -11.58 9.93
N GLN A 30 8.17 -12.03 9.56
CA GLN A 30 7.32 -12.90 10.38
C GLN A 30 7.84 -14.34 10.46
N ASN A 31 8.34 -14.89 9.35
CA ASN A 31 8.94 -16.23 9.30
C ASN A 31 10.42 -16.23 9.72
N GLY A 32 11.02 -15.06 9.87
CA GLY A 32 12.43 -14.91 10.19
C GLY A 32 12.68 -15.06 11.68
N PHE A 33 13.08 -16.25 12.14
CA PHE A 33 14.03 -16.40 13.26
C PHE A 33 13.77 -15.54 14.51
N ALA A 34 12.50 -15.28 14.84
CA ALA A 34 12.09 -14.55 16.04
C ALA A 34 12.20 -15.44 17.30
N THR A 35 13.23 -16.29 17.34
CA THR A 35 13.72 -16.88 18.58
C THR A 35 14.51 -15.80 19.29
N PHE A 36 14.01 -15.34 20.43
CA PHE A 36 14.66 -14.40 21.34
C PHE A 36 15.93 -15.01 21.95
N GLU A 37 16.98 -15.19 21.15
CA GLU A 37 18.32 -15.51 21.64
C GLU A 37 19.27 -14.35 21.28
N ASP A 38 19.79 -13.73 22.34
CA ASP A 38 20.25 -12.34 22.46
C ASP A 38 21.59 -11.96 21.79
N THR A 39 22.05 -12.61 20.73
CA THR A 39 23.43 -12.35 20.26
C THR A 39 23.61 -11.88 18.83
N GLU A 40 22.69 -12.15 17.89
CA GLU A 40 22.87 -11.65 16.51
C GLU A 40 21.52 -11.35 15.85
N PRO A 41 21.30 -10.12 15.34
CA PRO A 41 20.15 -9.84 14.48
C PRO A 41 20.35 -10.63 13.17
N ARG A 42 19.78 -11.84 13.14
CA ARG A 42 19.94 -12.79 12.02
C ARG A 42 19.44 -12.13 10.74
N VAL A 43 20.32 -12.08 9.76
CA VAL A 43 20.23 -11.53 8.40
C VAL A 43 18.83 -11.47 7.79
N GLY A 44 17.95 -12.45 8.05
CA GLY A 44 16.55 -12.45 7.61
C GLY A 44 15.70 -11.25 8.09
N LEU A 45 15.94 -10.73 9.30
CA LEU A 45 15.21 -9.57 9.83
C LEU A 45 15.63 -8.27 9.12
N TYR A 46 16.92 -8.11 8.84
CA TYR A 46 17.42 -6.99 8.04
C TYR A 46 16.96 -7.06 6.59
N ILE A 47 17.05 -8.24 5.96
CA ILE A 47 16.58 -8.42 4.58
C ILE A 47 15.07 -8.19 4.50
N GLY A 48 14.28 -8.75 5.42
CA GLY A 48 12.84 -8.53 5.50
C GLY A 48 12.48 -7.05 5.71
N GLY A 49 13.23 -6.35 6.56
CA GLY A 49 13.11 -4.89 6.73
C GLY A 49 13.40 -4.11 5.44
N ILE A 50 14.47 -4.46 4.72
CA ILE A 50 14.82 -3.84 3.43
C ILE A 50 13.71 -4.05 2.41
N PHE A 51 13.19 -5.28 2.27
CA PHE A 51 12.08 -5.58 1.37
C PHE A 51 10.82 -4.79 1.74
N THR A 52 10.52 -4.65 3.03
CA THR A 52 9.38 -3.87 3.52
C THR A 52 9.52 -2.38 3.14
N ILE A 53 10.71 -1.79 3.32
CA ILE A 53 11.00 -0.40 2.92
C ILE A 53 10.85 -0.23 1.41
N ILE A 54 11.42 -1.13 0.61
CA ILE A 54 11.34 -1.08 -0.85
C ILE A 54 9.87 -1.18 -1.30
N GLY A 55 9.10 -2.12 -0.77
CA GLY A 55 7.68 -2.25 -1.08
C GLY A 55 6.89 -0.99 -0.76
N GLY A 56 7.17 -0.35 0.38
CA GLY A 56 6.57 0.93 0.78
C GLY A 56 6.90 2.09 -0.17
N VAL A 57 8.14 2.16 -0.66
CA VAL A 57 8.56 3.16 -1.67
C VAL A 57 7.80 2.95 -2.99
N PHE A 58 7.69 1.70 -3.46
CA PHE A 58 6.94 1.37 -4.69
C PHE A 58 5.46 1.75 -4.58
N LEU A 59 4.84 1.50 -3.43
CA LEU A 59 3.45 1.90 -3.16
C LEU A 59 3.28 3.42 -3.11
N THR A 60 4.22 4.14 -2.49
CA THR A 60 4.17 5.60 -2.40
C THR A 60 4.30 6.24 -3.79
N VAL A 61 5.30 5.83 -4.56
CA VAL A 61 5.53 6.34 -5.93
C VAL A 61 4.37 5.95 -6.85
N GLY A 62 3.94 4.68 -6.81
CA GLY A 62 2.81 4.19 -7.58
C GLY A 62 1.52 4.93 -7.24
N GLY A 63 1.26 5.17 -5.95
CA GLY A 63 0.10 5.92 -5.44
C GLY A 63 0.10 7.39 -5.86
N ILE A 64 1.25 8.08 -5.79
CA ILE A 64 1.37 9.47 -6.26
C ILE A 64 1.08 9.56 -7.76
N ILE A 65 1.64 8.65 -8.56
CA ILE A 65 1.40 8.63 -10.01
C ILE A 65 -0.07 8.30 -10.30
N TYR A 66 -0.65 7.33 -9.59
CA TYR A 66 -2.05 6.93 -9.72
C TYR A 66 -3.02 8.06 -9.36
N LEU A 67 -2.74 8.82 -8.31
CA LEU A 67 -3.53 9.97 -7.87
C LEU A 67 -3.28 11.24 -8.71
N ASN A 68 -2.17 11.35 -9.43
CA ASN A 68 -1.96 12.45 -10.38
C ASN A 68 -2.86 12.36 -11.63
N PHE A 69 -3.59 11.25 -11.83
CA PHE A 69 -4.61 11.18 -12.87
C PHE A 69 -5.93 11.80 -12.42
N ASP A 70 -6.23 13.02 -12.88
CA ASP A 70 -7.41 13.81 -12.49
C ASP A 70 -8.73 13.04 -12.49
N GLY A 71 -9.01 12.27 -13.56
CA GLY A 71 -10.25 11.49 -13.67
C GLY A 71 -10.35 10.34 -12.64
N LEU A 72 -9.22 9.79 -12.23
CA LEU A 72 -9.14 8.67 -11.29
C LEU A 72 -9.14 9.16 -9.84
N LYS A 73 -8.37 10.21 -9.56
CA LYS A 73 -8.35 10.92 -8.27
C LYS A 73 -9.74 11.36 -7.88
N LYS A 74 -10.47 12.00 -8.81
CA LYS A 74 -11.84 12.46 -8.58
C LYS A 74 -12.79 11.30 -8.28
N LYS A 75 -12.65 10.17 -8.97
CA LYS A 75 -13.49 8.99 -8.75
C LYS A 75 -13.17 8.32 -7.40
N PHE A 76 -11.89 8.20 -7.05
CA PHE A 76 -11.44 7.63 -5.78
C PHE A 76 -11.89 8.48 -4.59
N LEU A 77 -11.65 9.79 -4.61
CA LEU A 77 -12.08 10.72 -3.55
C LEU A 77 -13.60 10.73 -3.38
N ARG A 78 -14.37 10.65 -4.48
CA ARG A 78 -15.84 10.57 -4.41
C ARG A 78 -16.32 9.26 -3.78
N THR A 79 -15.65 8.14 -4.04
CA THR A 79 -15.99 6.86 -3.40
C THR A 79 -15.63 6.88 -1.93
N ALA A 80 -14.43 7.35 -1.56
CA ALA A 80 -14.00 7.46 -0.17
C ALA A 80 -14.93 8.40 0.63
N GLY A 81 -15.32 9.54 0.05
CA GLY A 81 -16.28 10.46 0.66
C GLY A 81 -17.64 9.81 0.90
N LYS A 82 -18.18 9.05 -0.05
CA LYS A 82 -19.44 8.31 0.13
C LYS A 82 -19.39 7.28 1.25
N VAL A 83 -18.26 6.58 1.39
CA VAL A 83 -18.06 5.60 2.48
C VAL A 83 -17.98 6.33 3.83
N ALA A 84 -17.29 7.46 3.89
CA ALA A 84 -17.20 8.28 5.09
C ALA A 84 -18.57 8.87 5.50
N ASP A 85 -19.33 9.38 4.54
CA ASP A 85 -20.69 9.91 4.78
C ASP A 85 -21.63 8.81 5.29
N ALA A 86 -21.61 7.63 4.65
CA ALA A 86 -22.42 6.49 5.10
C ALA A 86 -22.04 6.04 6.53
N TYR A 87 -20.74 5.98 6.83
CA TYR A 87 -20.27 5.67 8.18
C TYR A 87 -20.72 6.73 9.20
N GLU A 88 -20.72 8.02 8.85
CA GLU A 88 -21.18 9.07 9.75
C GLU A 88 -22.70 9.05 9.97
N GLU A 89 -23.49 8.69 8.95
CA GLU A 89 -24.93 8.47 9.06
C GLU A 89 -25.26 7.27 9.97
N GLU A 90 -24.56 6.13 9.81
CA GLU A 90 -24.70 4.98 10.71
C GLU A 90 -24.37 5.35 12.16
N ARG A 91 -23.29 6.11 12.37
CA ARG A 91 -22.87 6.55 13.72
C ARG A 91 -23.83 7.56 14.36
N LYS A 92 -24.61 8.30 13.56
CA LYS A 92 -25.67 9.19 14.04
C LYS A 92 -26.94 8.40 14.38
N GLN A 93 -27.25 7.35 13.62
CA GLN A 93 -28.38 6.47 13.93
C GLN A 93 -28.15 5.61 15.18
N GLU A 94 -26.93 5.13 15.43
CA GLU A 94 -26.59 4.42 16.68
C GLU A 94 -26.66 5.30 17.94
N LYS A 95 -26.61 6.63 17.77
CA LYS A 95 -26.67 7.61 18.87
C LYS A 95 -28.08 8.18 19.11
N MET A 96 -29.07 7.82 18.29
CA MET A 96 -30.49 8.11 18.52
C MET A 96 -31.16 6.93 19.22
#